data_AF-A0A9D1ZD95-F1
#
_entry.id   AF-A0A9D1ZD95-F1
#
_cell.length_a   1.000
_cell.length_b   1.000
_cell.length_c   1.000
_cell.angle_alpha   90.00
_cell.angle_beta   90.00
_cell.angle_gamma   90.00
#
_symmetry.space_group_name_H-M   'P 1'
#
loop_
_entity.id
_entity.type
_entity.pdbx_description
1 polymer ?
#
loop_
_entity_poly.entity_id
_entity_poly.type
_entity_poly.pdbx_seq_one_letter_code
_entity_poly.pdbx_strand_id
1 'polypeptide(L)'
;MGYTKHSFGHVTKVAEGAAEILTALGYDERTVELARIAGFLHDIGNVVNRADHAQSGAIMAFQLLTGMGMPAKEIGYVVSAIGHHDEGTAFPVNAIAAAVILADKSDVRRSRVRNKENTTFDIHDRVNYAVEKSSLILNRSARTISLILSIDTSICAVMDYFEIFLTRMMLSKRAAEYLDLSFKLEINGTQFL
;
A
#
# COMPACT_ATOMS: atom_id res chain seq x y z
N MET A 1 5.88 17.23 6.75
CA MET A 1 4.77 16.30 7.09
C MET A 1 3.51 16.70 6.31
N GLY A 2 3.55 16.57 4.99
CA GLY A 2 2.47 16.96 4.08
C GLY A 2 1.75 15.74 3.52
N TYR A 3 0.43 15.84 3.49
CA TYR A 3 -0.54 15.11 2.65
C TYR A 3 -0.57 13.59 2.83
N THR A 4 -1.69 13.10 3.35
CA THR A 4 -2.01 11.73 3.80
C THR A 4 -1.36 11.28 5.12
N LYS A 5 -2.15 10.52 5.89
CA LYS A 5 -1.87 10.16 7.28
C LYS A 5 -0.77 9.08 7.34
N HIS A 6 0.50 9.47 7.49
CA HIS A 6 1.60 8.60 7.99
C HIS A 6 1.42 8.22 9.47
N SER A 7 0.19 7.89 9.86
CA SER A 7 -0.14 7.51 11.23
C SER A 7 0.04 6.02 11.44
N PHE A 8 0.20 5.63 12.70
CA PHE A 8 0.10 4.24 13.15
C PHE A 8 -1.09 3.50 12.52
N GLY A 9 -2.26 4.14 12.36
CA GLY A 9 -3.42 3.50 11.73
C GLY A 9 -3.29 3.18 10.23
N HIS A 10 -2.37 3.83 9.50
CA HIS A 10 -2.05 3.48 8.11
C HIS A 10 -1.03 2.34 8.07
N VAL A 11 0.12 2.52 8.71
CA VAL A 11 1.19 1.50 8.71
C VAL A 11 0.74 0.17 9.32
N THR A 12 -0.11 0.18 10.37
CA THR A 12 -0.72 -1.04 10.92
C THR A 12 -1.63 -1.72 9.90
N LYS A 13 -2.43 -0.95 9.14
CA LYS A 13 -3.32 -1.54 8.12
C LYS A 13 -2.52 -2.14 6.95
N VAL A 14 -1.42 -1.49 6.54
CA VAL A 14 -0.53 -2.03 5.51
C VAL A 14 0.14 -3.31 6.00
N ALA A 15 0.64 -3.32 7.24
CA ALA A 15 1.25 -4.50 7.85
C ALA A 15 0.27 -5.69 7.91
N GLU A 16 -0.94 -5.49 8.42
CA GLU A 16 -1.94 -6.57 8.50
C GLU A 16 -2.42 -6.99 7.11
N GLY A 17 -2.69 -6.05 6.20
CA GLY A 17 -3.12 -6.38 4.84
C GLY A 17 -2.07 -7.19 4.07
N ALA A 18 -0.79 -6.83 4.17
CA ALA A 18 0.30 -7.59 3.56
C ALA A 18 0.38 -9.02 4.15
N ALA A 19 0.19 -9.14 5.46
CA ALA A 19 0.21 -10.43 6.14
C ALA A 19 -1.00 -11.31 5.78
N GLU A 20 -2.20 -10.73 5.71
CA GLU A 20 -3.43 -11.41 5.30
C GLU A 20 -3.29 -11.96 3.87
N ILE A 21 -2.74 -11.16 2.94
CA ILE A 21 -2.49 -11.59 1.56
C ILE A 21 -1.57 -12.81 1.54
N LEU A 22 -0.40 -12.74 2.18
CA LEU A 22 0.58 -13.84 2.14
C LEU A 22 0.10 -15.09 2.90
N THR A 23 -0.58 -14.91 4.03
CA THR A 23 -1.19 -16.02 4.78
C THR A 23 -2.21 -16.74 3.92
N ALA A 24 -3.10 -16.00 3.25
CA ALA A 24 -4.11 -16.57 2.39
C ALA A 24 -3.50 -17.25 1.15
N LEU A 25 -2.34 -16.81 0.66
CA LEU A 25 -1.61 -17.48 -0.41
C LEU A 25 -0.81 -18.71 0.05
N GLY A 26 -0.73 -18.96 1.36
CA GLY A 26 -0.07 -20.14 1.92
C GLY A 26 1.44 -20.01 2.09
N TYR A 27 1.97 -18.79 2.20
CA TYR A 27 3.36 -18.56 2.58
C TYR A 27 3.60 -18.96 4.05
N ASP A 28 4.85 -19.29 4.37
CA ASP A 28 5.24 -19.69 5.73
C ASP A 28 5.13 -18.51 6.72
N GLU A 29 4.94 -18.85 8.01
CA GLU A 29 4.73 -17.87 9.08
C GLU A 29 5.84 -16.82 9.16
N ARG A 30 7.10 -17.20 8.90
CA ARG A 30 8.22 -16.26 8.97
C ARG A 30 8.15 -15.25 7.83
N THR A 31 7.86 -15.69 6.61
CA THR A 31 7.65 -14.78 5.47
C THR A 31 6.49 -13.81 5.73
N VAL A 32 5.39 -14.28 6.32
CA VAL A 32 4.26 -13.42 6.71
C VAL A 32 4.68 -12.40 7.76
N GLU A 33 5.45 -12.80 8.77
CA GLU A 33 5.95 -11.89 9.80
C GLU A 33 6.89 -10.81 9.23
N LEU A 34 7.78 -11.17 8.30
CA LEU A 34 8.63 -10.21 7.61
C LEU A 34 7.82 -9.19 6.80
N ALA A 35 6.71 -9.60 6.20
CA ALA A 35 5.78 -8.68 5.55
C ALA A 35 5.08 -7.72 6.53
N ARG A 36 4.71 -8.18 7.74
CA ARG A 36 4.22 -7.29 8.80
C ARG A 36 5.25 -6.24 9.20
N ILE A 37 6.50 -6.67 9.41
CA ILE A 37 7.60 -5.78 9.80
C ILE A 37 7.86 -4.75 8.70
N ALA A 38 7.97 -5.19 7.44
CA ALA A 38 8.15 -4.30 6.30
C ALA A 38 6.98 -3.32 6.15
N GLY A 39 5.74 -3.81 6.19
CA GLY A 39 4.53 -2.98 6.11
C GLY A 39 4.39 -2.00 7.26
N PHE A 40 4.86 -2.31 8.47
CA PHE A 40 4.82 -1.39 9.60
C PHE A 40 5.89 -0.28 9.49
N LEU A 41 7.06 -0.61 8.94
CA LEU A 41 8.20 0.29 8.83
C LEU A 41 8.27 1.05 7.49
N HIS A 42 7.47 0.71 6.48
CA HIS A 42 7.66 1.20 5.10
C HIS A 42 7.74 2.72 4.98
N ASP A 43 6.94 3.44 5.77
CA ASP A 43 6.85 4.89 5.75
C ASP A 43 7.72 5.58 6.83
N ILE A 44 8.59 4.86 7.55
CA ILE A 44 9.39 5.44 8.65
C ILE A 44 10.29 6.60 8.16
N GLY A 45 10.75 6.55 6.91
CA GLY A 45 11.59 7.59 6.30
C GLY A 45 10.91 8.95 6.17
N ASN A 46 9.57 9.03 6.27
CA ASN A 46 8.86 10.31 6.24
C ASN A 46 9.22 11.22 7.43
N VAL A 47 9.84 10.69 8.50
CA VAL A 47 10.42 11.51 9.58
C VAL A 47 11.58 12.39 9.08
N VAL A 48 12.29 11.95 8.04
CA VAL A 48 13.38 12.68 7.39
C VAL A 48 12.82 13.62 6.34
N ASN A 49 12.15 13.07 5.31
CA ASN A 49 11.49 13.83 4.25
C ASN A 49 10.47 12.93 3.53
N ARG A 50 9.49 13.53 2.84
CA ARG A 50 8.60 12.80 1.91
C ARG A 50 9.34 12.40 0.64
N ALA A 51 10.22 13.27 0.13
CA ALA A 51 11.10 12.93 -0.98
C ALA A 51 12.04 11.80 -0.56
N ASP A 52 12.09 10.75 -1.38
CA ASP A 52 12.94 9.57 -1.16
C ASP A 52 12.76 8.91 0.22
N HIS A 53 11.53 8.96 0.77
CA HIS A 53 11.19 8.37 2.07
C HIS A 53 11.36 6.85 2.09
N ALA A 54 11.16 6.18 0.95
CA ALA A 54 11.39 4.74 0.82
C ALA A 54 12.87 4.39 1.05
N GLN A 55 13.79 5.16 0.47
CA GLN A 55 15.23 4.92 0.54
C GLN A 55 15.77 5.26 1.93
N SER A 56 15.42 6.44 2.46
CA SER A 56 15.79 6.81 3.82
C SER A 56 15.18 5.84 4.86
N GLY A 57 13.93 5.43 4.66
CA GLY A 57 13.25 4.44 5.50
C GLY A 57 13.94 3.06 5.47
N ALA A 58 14.38 2.60 4.29
CA ALA A 58 15.11 1.35 4.15
C ALA A 58 16.45 1.36 4.92
N ILE A 59 17.19 2.47 4.87
CA ILE A 59 18.46 2.64 5.61
C ILE A 59 18.20 2.68 7.12
N MET A 60 17.15 3.38 7.56
CA MET A 60 16.76 3.41 8.97
C MET A 60 16.35 2.03 9.47
N ALA A 61 15.52 1.30 8.72
CA ALA A 61 15.11 -0.06 9.06
C ALA A 61 16.32 -1.00 9.10
N PHE A 62 17.26 -0.89 8.16
CA PHE A 62 18.51 -1.65 8.19
C PHE A 62 19.26 -1.46 9.52
N GLN A 63 19.46 -0.21 9.94
CA GLN A 63 20.17 0.12 11.18
C GLN A 63 19.43 -0.42 12.42
N LEU A 64 18.12 -0.21 12.50
CA LEU A 64 17.30 -0.64 13.64
C LEU A 64 17.30 -2.17 13.78
N LEU A 65 17.02 -2.88 12.68
CA LEU A 65 16.91 -4.34 12.69
C LEU A 65 18.26 -5.02 12.92
N THR A 66 19.35 -4.43 12.40
CA THR A 66 20.72 -4.87 12.70
C THR A 66 21.01 -4.74 14.20
N GLY A 67 20.68 -3.60 14.80
CA GLY A 67 20.85 -3.37 16.24
C GLY A 67 20.02 -4.31 17.13
N MET A 68 18.90 -4.81 16.61
CA MET A 68 18.04 -5.80 17.27
C MET A 68 18.50 -7.26 17.06
N GLY A 69 19.57 -7.49 16.29
CA GLY A 69 20.12 -8.82 16.03
C GLY A 69 19.33 -9.66 15.02
N MET A 70 18.50 -9.05 14.18
CA MET A 70 17.78 -9.77 13.12
C MET A 70 18.77 -10.38 12.11
N PRO A 71 18.55 -11.62 11.62
CA PRO A 71 19.39 -12.23 10.59
C PRO A 71 19.52 -11.36 9.32
N ALA A 72 20.74 -11.21 8.81
CA ALA A 72 21.03 -10.33 7.66
C ALA A 72 20.18 -10.64 6.42
N LYS A 73 19.89 -11.92 6.16
CA LYS A 73 19.02 -12.35 5.05
C LYS A 73 17.60 -11.75 5.17
N GLU A 74 17.05 -11.74 6.38
CA GLU A 74 15.71 -11.25 6.66
C GLU A 74 15.65 -9.72 6.63
N ILE A 75 16.68 -9.06 7.16
CA ILE A 75 16.87 -7.62 6.98
C ILE A 75 16.82 -7.28 5.49
N GLY A 76 17.54 -8.04 4.65
CA GLY A 76 17.53 -7.88 3.20
C GLY A 76 16.12 -7.91 2.59
N TYR A 77 15.27 -8.84 3.02
CA TYR A 77 13.87 -8.89 2.57
C TYR A 77 13.05 -7.68 3.03
N VAL A 78 13.20 -7.27 4.29
CA VAL A 78 12.47 -6.11 4.83
C VAL A 78 12.88 -4.82 4.14
N VAL A 79 14.18 -4.53 4.08
CA VAL A 79 14.68 -3.26 3.53
C VAL A 79 14.48 -3.18 2.02
N SER A 80 14.54 -4.33 1.30
CA SER A 80 14.22 -4.34 -0.13
C SER A 80 12.73 -4.09 -0.38
N ALA A 81 11.82 -4.61 0.44
CA ALA A 81 10.40 -4.29 0.34
C ALA A 81 10.14 -2.81 0.64
N ILE A 82 10.78 -2.24 1.66
CA ILE A 82 10.68 -0.82 1.99
C ILE A 82 11.26 0.04 0.86
N GLY A 83 12.43 -0.27 0.31
CA GLY A 83 13.05 0.54 -0.75
C GLY A 83 12.27 0.56 -2.07
N HIS A 84 11.40 -0.42 -2.32
CA HIS A 84 10.65 -0.57 -3.57
C HIS A 84 9.13 -0.37 -3.41
N HIS A 85 8.65 0.25 -2.33
CA HIS A 85 7.21 0.44 -2.15
C HIS A 85 6.69 1.77 -2.74
N ASP A 86 7.53 2.80 -2.90
CA ASP A 86 7.08 4.12 -3.33
C ASP A 86 7.06 4.31 -4.85
N GLU A 87 6.09 5.09 -5.35
CA GLU A 87 5.64 5.08 -6.75
C GLU A 87 6.75 5.32 -7.79
N GLY A 88 7.72 6.19 -7.48
CA GLY A 88 8.79 6.54 -8.42
C GLY A 88 9.77 5.39 -8.72
N THR A 89 9.92 4.45 -7.79
CA THR A 89 10.88 3.33 -7.90
C THR A 89 10.23 1.98 -7.56
N ALA A 90 8.90 1.92 -7.51
CA ALA A 90 8.20 0.75 -7.00
C ALA A 90 8.33 -0.45 -7.93
N PHE A 91 8.75 -1.59 -7.37
CA PHE A 91 8.87 -2.84 -8.10
C PHE A 91 8.73 -4.05 -7.14
N PRO A 92 7.87 -5.03 -7.43
CA PRO A 92 7.69 -6.21 -6.60
C PRO A 92 8.88 -7.17 -6.77
N VAL A 93 10.01 -6.89 -6.10
CA VAL A 93 11.24 -7.71 -6.21
C VAL A 93 11.14 -9.07 -5.52
N ASN A 94 10.21 -9.22 -4.58
CA ASN A 94 9.93 -10.45 -3.83
C ASN A 94 8.48 -10.45 -3.34
N ALA A 95 8.02 -11.58 -2.79
CA ALA A 95 6.63 -11.74 -2.31
C ALA A 95 6.26 -10.74 -1.21
N ILE A 96 7.21 -10.41 -0.32
CA ILE A 96 7.01 -9.42 0.76
C ILE A 96 6.80 -8.02 0.15
N ALA A 97 7.65 -7.61 -0.79
CA ALA A 97 7.51 -6.35 -1.51
C ALA A 97 6.18 -6.28 -2.27
N ALA A 98 5.79 -7.34 -2.96
CA ALA A 98 4.52 -7.41 -3.68
C ALA A 98 3.31 -7.24 -2.75
N ALA A 99 3.30 -7.94 -1.61
CA ALA A 99 2.23 -7.82 -0.62
C ALA A 99 2.15 -6.43 0.01
N VAL A 100 3.30 -5.82 0.34
CA VAL A 100 3.37 -4.45 0.88
C VAL A 100 2.86 -3.43 -0.15
N ILE A 101 3.28 -3.53 -1.42
CA ILE A 101 2.81 -2.66 -2.50
C ILE A 101 1.28 -2.77 -2.65
N LEU A 102 0.73 -3.98 -2.70
CA LEU A 102 -0.72 -4.20 -2.80
C LEU A 102 -1.46 -3.57 -1.62
N ALA A 103 -0.98 -3.81 -0.39
CA ALA A 103 -1.63 -3.33 0.82
C ALA A 103 -1.57 -1.80 0.94
N ASP A 104 -0.44 -1.17 0.62
CA ASP A 104 -0.27 0.29 0.66
C ASP A 104 -1.06 0.99 -0.46
N LYS A 105 -0.84 0.59 -1.72
CA LYS A 105 -1.42 1.29 -2.87
C LYS A 105 -2.93 1.12 -2.97
N SER A 106 -3.48 0.09 -2.32
CA SER A 106 -4.93 -0.13 -2.21
C SER A 106 -5.56 0.54 -0.99
N ASP A 107 -4.80 1.21 -0.10
CA ASP A 107 -5.36 1.96 1.04
C ASP A 107 -5.90 3.33 0.61
N VAL A 108 -6.98 3.36 -0.17
CA VAL A 108 -7.68 4.59 -0.55
C VAL A 108 -8.96 4.73 0.28
N ARG A 109 -9.07 5.73 1.15
CA ARG A 109 -10.27 5.89 2.01
C ARG A 109 -10.39 7.29 2.59
N ARG A 110 -11.64 7.71 2.83
CA ARG A 110 -11.97 9.00 3.47
C ARG A 110 -11.20 9.27 4.76
N SER A 111 -10.95 8.25 5.58
CA SER A 111 -10.23 8.42 6.87
C SER A 111 -8.73 8.71 6.74
N ARG A 112 -8.16 8.71 5.53
CA ARG A 112 -6.79 9.20 5.25
C ARG A 112 -6.71 10.72 5.20
N VAL A 113 -7.82 11.42 4.99
CA VAL A 113 -7.87 12.89 4.87
C VAL A 113 -7.85 13.51 6.28
N ARG A 114 -6.86 14.36 6.55
CA ARG A 114 -6.69 15.01 7.87
C ARG A 114 -7.59 16.23 8.03
N ASN A 115 -7.77 17.00 6.95
CA ASN A 115 -8.63 18.18 7.00
C ASN A 115 -10.09 17.77 6.78
N LYS A 116 -10.99 18.22 7.66
CA LYS A 116 -12.44 18.04 7.48
C LYS A 116 -13.11 19.30 6.91
N GLU A 117 -12.36 20.40 6.83
CA GLU A 117 -12.82 21.63 6.19
C GLU A 117 -12.53 21.55 4.69
N ASN A 118 -13.60 21.33 3.91
CA ASN A 118 -13.54 21.12 2.45
C ASN A 118 -12.87 22.28 1.68
N THR A 119 -12.72 23.45 2.28
CA THR A 119 -12.26 24.70 1.65
C THR A 119 -10.77 24.72 1.27
N THR A 120 -9.96 23.76 1.72
CA THR A 120 -8.52 23.69 1.35
C THR A 120 -8.10 22.36 0.71
N PHE A 121 -9.05 21.55 0.24
CA PHE A 121 -8.71 20.23 -0.32
C PHE A 121 -7.91 20.38 -1.61
N ASP A 122 -6.76 19.72 -1.67
CA ASP A 122 -6.13 19.42 -2.95
C ASP A 122 -6.87 18.25 -3.63
N ILE A 123 -6.44 17.91 -4.85
CA ILE A 123 -7.10 16.87 -5.64
C ILE A 123 -6.99 15.48 -4.97
N HIS A 124 -5.92 15.20 -4.23
CA HIS A 124 -5.72 13.92 -3.53
C HIS A 124 -6.65 13.82 -2.31
N ASP A 125 -6.77 14.90 -1.54
CA ASP A 125 -7.68 14.97 -0.40
C ASP A 125 -9.13 14.84 -0.88
N ARG A 126 -9.51 15.51 -1.98
CA ARG A 126 -10.85 15.41 -2.56
C ARG A 126 -11.20 13.99 -2.98
N VAL A 127 -10.32 13.34 -3.73
CA VAL A 127 -10.56 11.96 -4.19
C VAL A 127 -10.61 10.99 -3.01
N ASN A 128 -9.66 11.07 -2.06
CA ASN A 128 -9.70 10.21 -0.87
C ASN A 128 -10.98 10.45 -0.06
N TYR A 129 -11.41 11.70 0.10
CA TYR A 129 -12.62 12.04 0.84
C TYR A 129 -13.88 11.49 0.14
N ALA A 130 -13.92 11.48 -1.19
CA ALA A 130 -15.02 10.91 -1.96
C ALA A 130 -15.13 9.38 -1.82
N VAL A 131 -14.05 8.67 -1.43
CA VAL A 131 -14.09 7.21 -1.23
C VAL A 131 -14.76 6.85 0.10
N GLU A 132 -16.05 6.49 0.02
CA GLU A 132 -16.90 6.12 1.17
C GLU A 132 -16.62 4.71 1.67
N LYS A 133 -16.35 3.78 0.75
CA LYS A 133 -16.01 2.39 1.04
C LYS A 133 -14.82 1.97 0.22
N SER A 134 -13.94 1.19 0.83
CA SER A 134 -12.77 0.59 0.18
C SER A 134 -12.49 -0.76 0.80
N SER A 135 -12.44 -1.78 -0.05
CA SER A 135 -12.16 -3.17 0.34
C SER A 135 -11.20 -3.80 -0.65
N LEU A 136 -10.19 -4.52 -0.15
CA LEU A 136 -9.30 -5.35 -0.94
C LEU A 136 -9.65 -6.81 -0.67
N ILE A 137 -10.14 -7.53 -1.67
CA ILE A 137 -10.68 -8.89 -1.51
C ILE A 137 -9.86 -9.87 -2.33
N LEU A 138 -9.24 -10.84 -1.66
CA LEU A 138 -8.53 -11.93 -2.30
C LEU A 138 -9.46 -13.14 -2.50
N ASN A 139 -9.59 -13.59 -3.75
CA ASN A 139 -10.24 -14.84 -4.11
C ASN A 139 -9.19 -15.84 -4.58
N ARG A 140 -8.90 -16.84 -3.74
CA ARG A 140 -7.88 -17.87 -4.01
C ARG A 140 -8.24 -18.77 -5.18
N SER A 141 -9.50 -19.20 -5.26
CA SER A 141 -9.95 -20.13 -6.31
C SER A 141 -9.93 -19.47 -7.69
N ALA A 142 -10.33 -18.20 -7.77
CA ALA A 142 -10.28 -17.43 -9.02
C ALA A 142 -8.89 -16.84 -9.32
N ARG A 143 -7.94 -16.97 -8.38
CA ARG A 143 -6.62 -16.30 -8.44
C ARG A 143 -6.73 -14.80 -8.70
N THR A 144 -7.64 -14.13 -8.01
CA THR A 144 -7.86 -12.68 -8.19
C THR A 144 -7.76 -11.92 -6.89
N ILE A 145 -7.23 -10.70 -6.93
CA ILE A 145 -7.35 -9.73 -5.85
C ILE A 145 -8.08 -8.48 -6.37
N SER A 146 -9.20 -8.13 -5.75
CA SER A 146 -10.10 -7.07 -6.21
C SER A 146 -10.08 -5.90 -5.25
N LEU A 147 -9.75 -4.70 -5.74
CA LEU A 147 -9.99 -3.44 -5.04
C LEU A 147 -11.39 -2.94 -5.40
N ILE A 148 -12.28 -2.91 -4.42
CA ILE A 148 -13.67 -2.46 -4.56
C ILE A 148 -13.83 -1.13 -3.85
N LEU A 149 -14.22 -0.10 -4.61
CA LEU A 149 -14.41 1.26 -4.12
C LEU A 149 -15.86 1.71 -4.31
N SER A 150 -16.38 2.45 -3.33
CA SER A 150 -17.57 3.28 -3.49
C SER A 150 -17.15 4.74 -3.44
N ILE A 151 -17.33 5.47 -4.54
CA ILE A 151 -16.95 6.88 -4.69
C ILE A 151 -18.21 7.72 -4.79
N ASP A 152 -18.34 8.71 -3.92
CA ASP A 152 -19.38 9.73 -4.00
C ASP A 152 -19.11 10.66 -5.18
N THR A 153 -19.86 10.43 -6.27
CA THR A 153 -19.72 11.19 -7.52
C THR A 153 -20.26 12.62 -7.45
N SER A 154 -20.93 12.99 -6.36
CA SER A 154 -21.26 14.40 -6.09
C SER A 154 -20.05 15.21 -5.60
N ILE A 155 -19.00 14.53 -5.11
CA ILE A 155 -17.77 15.15 -4.59
C ILE A 155 -16.66 15.16 -5.66
N CYS A 156 -16.43 14.03 -6.34
CA CYS A 156 -15.48 13.97 -7.46
C CYS A 156 -15.91 12.98 -8.55
N ALA A 157 -15.53 13.26 -9.80
CA ALA A 157 -15.75 12.31 -10.89
C ALA A 157 -14.85 11.07 -10.70
N VAL A 158 -15.26 9.93 -11.27
CA VAL A 158 -14.41 8.72 -11.32
C VAL A 158 -13.13 8.97 -12.12
N MET A 159 -13.16 9.88 -13.10
CA MET A 159 -11.96 10.27 -13.86
C MET A 159 -10.90 10.95 -12.98
N ASP A 160 -11.30 11.76 -11.99
CA ASP A 160 -10.36 12.38 -11.03
C ASP A 160 -9.61 11.31 -10.23
N TYR A 161 -10.27 10.19 -9.92
CA TYR A 161 -9.61 9.06 -9.27
C TYR A 161 -8.50 8.50 -10.17
N PHE A 162 -8.78 8.28 -11.45
CA PHE A 162 -7.77 7.77 -12.38
C PHE A 162 -6.63 8.76 -12.60
N GLU A 163 -6.91 10.06 -12.66
CA GLU A 163 -5.87 11.09 -12.83
C GLU A 163 -4.77 10.99 -11.75
N ILE A 164 -5.15 10.64 -10.53
CA ILE A 164 -4.24 10.58 -9.38
C ILE A 164 -3.73 9.17 -9.11
N PHE A 165 -4.62 8.17 -9.14
CA PHE A 165 -4.34 6.83 -8.63
C PHE A 165 -4.00 5.82 -9.73
N LEU A 166 -4.03 6.18 -11.01
CA LEU A 166 -3.75 5.21 -12.09
C LEU A 166 -2.37 4.55 -11.93
N THR A 167 -1.33 5.32 -11.61
CA THR A 167 0.01 4.76 -11.36
C THR A 167 -0.01 3.73 -10.24
N ARG A 168 -0.71 4.04 -9.14
CA ARG A 168 -0.89 3.12 -8.00
C ARG A 168 -1.62 1.84 -8.41
N MET A 169 -2.65 1.94 -9.24
CA MET A 169 -3.39 0.76 -9.74
C MET A 169 -2.52 -0.11 -10.64
N MET A 170 -1.68 0.50 -11.47
CA MET A 170 -0.71 -0.24 -12.30
C MET A 170 0.35 -0.95 -11.45
N LEU A 171 0.78 -0.33 -10.34
CA LEU A 171 1.68 -0.98 -9.38
C LEU A 171 1.00 -2.14 -8.65
N SER A 172 -0.24 -1.95 -8.20
CA SER A 172 -1.05 -3.04 -7.62
C SER A 172 -1.23 -4.20 -8.60
N LYS A 173 -1.46 -3.91 -9.88
CA LYS A 173 -1.53 -4.93 -10.94
C LYS A 173 -0.23 -5.74 -11.05
N ARG A 174 0.92 -5.08 -11.16
CA ARG A 174 2.23 -5.74 -11.25
C ARG A 174 2.54 -6.57 -9.99
N ALA A 175 2.19 -6.05 -8.82
CA ALA A 175 2.38 -6.75 -7.55
C ALA A 175 1.47 -7.99 -7.44
N ALA A 176 0.22 -7.91 -7.90
CA ALA A 176 -0.65 -9.08 -8.01
C ALA A 176 -0.09 -10.12 -8.99
N GLU A 177 0.38 -9.70 -10.17
CA GLU A 177 1.00 -10.58 -11.16
C GLU A 177 2.23 -11.31 -10.60
N TYR A 178 3.05 -10.63 -9.79
CA TYR A 178 4.18 -11.27 -9.10
C TYR A 178 3.74 -12.40 -8.15
N LEU A 179 2.61 -12.21 -7.47
CA LEU A 179 2.00 -13.22 -6.60
C LEU A 179 1.15 -14.23 -7.37
N ASP A 180 1.24 -14.24 -8.72
CA ASP A 180 0.50 -15.10 -9.62
C ASP A 180 -1.04 -14.94 -9.45
N LEU A 181 -1.45 -13.68 -9.29
CA LEU A 181 -2.83 -13.22 -9.17
C LEU A 181 -3.18 -12.23 -10.28
N SER A 182 -4.45 -12.15 -10.65
CA SER A 182 -4.99 -11.03 -11.45
C SER A 182 -5.53 -9.94 -10.52
N PHE A 183 -5.08 -8.69 -10.72
CA PHE A 183 -5.66 -7.53 -10.04
C PHE A 183 -6.93 -7.06 -10.74
N LYS A 184 -7.96 -6.74 -9.97
CA LYS A 184 -9.21 -6.15 -10.47
C LYS A 184 -9.52 -4.85 -9.74
N LEU A 185 -10.04 -3.88 -10.47
CA LEU A 185 -10.56 -2.63 -9.91
C LEU A 185 -12.05 -2.51 -10.22
N GLU A 186 -12.85 -2.37 -9.17
CA GLU A 186 -14.27 -2.11 -9.26
C GLU A 186 -14.58 -0.79 -8.54
N ILE A 187 -15.27 0.13 -9.24
CA ILE A 187 -15.72 1.40 -8.69
C ILE A 187 -17.21 1.54 -8.95
N ASN A 188 -18.00 1.73 -7.89
CA ASN A 188 -19.46 1.89 -7.97
C ASN A 188 -20.14 0.76 -8.79
N GLY A 189 -19.69 -0.48 -8.62
CA GLY A 189 -20.23 -1.65 -9.33
C GLY A 189 -19.77 -1.81 -10.79
N THR A 190 -18.94 -0.90 -11.29
CA THR A 190 -18.34 -1.00 -12.63
C THR A 190 -16.92 -1.52 -12.53
N GLN A 191 -16.59 -2.56 -13.29
CA GLN A 191 -15.24 -3.12 -13.36
C GLN A 191 -14.41 -2.39 -14.45
N PHE A 192 -13.16 -2.04 -14.12
CA PHE A 192 -12.25 -1.30 -15.02
C PHE A 192 -10.98 -2.06 -15.38
N LEU A 193 -10.46 -2.87 -14.46
CA LEU A 193 -9.27 -3.70 -14.62
C LEU A 193 -9.56 -5.14 -14.18
#